data_AF-F8KWN2-F1
#
_entry.id   AF-F8KWN2-F1
#
_cell.length_a   1.000
_cell.length_b   1.000
_cell.length_c   1.000
_cell.angle_alpha   90.00
_cell.angle_beta   90.00
_cell.angle_gamma   90.00
#
_symmetry.space_group_name_H-M   'P 1'
#
loop_
_entity.id
_entity.type
_entity.pdbx_description
1 polymer ?
#
loop_
_entity_poly.entity_id
_entity_poly.type
_entity_poly.pdbx_seq_one_letter_code
_entity_poly.pdbx_strand_id
1 'polypeptide(L)'
;MQKIVLKNVTSQGIPLEVTFLPEQGMNMASYKKGEIEVIDQSTRNLFEERFAGLGALIGPHFHRRLPATIPLIADESLFPHIARVKQSGVQEPFSHGIGRYAPWKAEFTETTVDAKLNGNDEWKGVTLSSLEGQNFQMHFQAELTQKELKIHFSVVSDTDSLVGLHYYYALPQGKGVVHSRIQSEVIENGEKKPPRWQMDEQNEVLIPIADDDIDTTFYPFPNPRAGKILLDAGSYYLEKRYQCISQENSWQLYHPKNATFVCIEPLSSQDPRHPNLTVSSIQVEIEILDPK
;
A
#
# COMPACT_ATOMS: atom_id res chain seq x y z
N MET A 1 -8.76 -15.03 -15.19
CA MET A 1 -8.72 -13.68 -14.59
C MET A 1 -7.78 -12.83 -15.41
N GLN A 2 -8.20 -11.65 -15.85
CA GLN A 2 -7.39 -10.77 -16.68
C GLN A 2 -6.32 -10.11 -15.81
N LYS A 3 -5.05 -10.19 -16.24
CA LYS A 3 -3.93 -9.48 -15.63
C LYS A 3 -3.55 -8.32 -16.54
N ILE A 4 -3.17 -7.19 -15.97
CA ILE A 4 -2.53 -6.09 -16.72
C ILE A 4 -1.03 -6.21 -16.47
N VAL A 5 -0.23 -6.27 -17.53
CA VAL A 5 1.23 -6.29 -17.44
C VAL A 5 1.76 -5.08 -18.16
N LEU A 6 2.34 -4.13 -17.42
CA LEU A 6 3.06 -3.01 -18.01
C LEU A 6 4.52 -3.43 -18.21
N LYS A 7 5.11 -3.03 -19.34
CA LYS A 7 6.45 -3.39 -19.75
C LYS A 7 7.21 -2.18 -20.23
N ASN A 8 8.47 -2.09 -19.84
CA ASN A 8 9.41 -1.12 -20.36
C ASN A 8 10.81 -1.73 -20.35
N VAL A 9 11.79 -1.00 -20.86
CA VAL A 9 13.19 -1.37 -20.81
C VAL A 9 13.97 -0.21 -20.23
N THR A 10 14.80 -0.50 -19.24
CA THR A 10 15.66 0.51 -18.62
C THR A 10 16.64 1.11 -19.61
N SER A 11 17.24 2.25 -19.27
CA SER A 11 18.30 2.86 -20.09
C SER A 11 19.50 1.94 -20.36
N GLN A 12 19.68 0.91 -19.54
CA GLN A 12 20.73 -0.11 -19.63
C GLN A 12 20.30 -1.35 -20.43
N GLY A 13 19.08 -1.38 -21.00
CA GLY A 13 18.58 -2.53 -21.74
C GLY A 13 17.99 -3.64 -20.87
N ILE A 14 17.86 -3.45 -19.56
CA ILE A 14 17.27 -4.43 -18.64
C ILE A 14 15.74 -4.34 -18.69
N PRO A 15 15.00 -5.46 -18.85
CA PRO A 15 13.55 -5.47 -18.80
C PRO A 15 13.01 -4.95 -17.46
N LEU A 16 11.95 -4.15 -17.51
CA LEU A 16 11.21 -3.68 -16.36
C LEU A 16 9.74 -4.04 -16.57
N GLU A 17 9.12 -4.72 -15.61
CA GLU A 17 7.73 -5.19 -15.75
C GLU A 17 6.97 -5.05 -14.43
N VAL A 18 5.70 -4.62 -14.50
CA VAL A 18 4.78 -4.63 -13.34
C VAL A 18 3.48 -5.32 -13.72
N THR A 19 2.93 -6.14 -12.83
CA THR A 19 1.66 -6.83 -13.03
C THR A 19 0.62 -6.37 -12.03
N PHE A 20 -0.55 -5.95 -12.51
CA PHE A 20 -1.73 -5.62 -11.70
C PHE A 20 -2.89 -6.59 -11.94
N LEU A 21 -3.77 -6.71 -10.95
CA LEU A 21 -4.94 -7.59 -10.95
C LEU A 21 -6.25 -6.79 -10.81
N PRO A 22 -6.83 -6.27 -11.91
CA PRO A 22 -8.00 -5.40 -11.84
C PRO A 22 -9.21 -6.04 -11.16
N GLU A 23 -9.49 -7.31 -11.46
CA GLU A 23 -10.59 -8.08 -10.87
C GLU A 23 -10.41 -8.41 -9.38
N GLN A 24 -9.23 -8.08 -8.84
CA GLN A 24 -8.86 -8.30 -7.44
C GLN A 24 -8.28 -7.01 -6.87
N GLY A 25 -9.04 -5.91 -6.92
CA GLY A 25 -8.67 -4.67 -6.22
C GLY A 25 -7.53 -3.88 -6.84
N MET A 26 -7.22 -4.08 -8.13
CA MET A 26 -6.05 -3.48 -8.79
C MET A 26 -4.73 -3.73 -8.04
N ASN A 27 -4.67 -4.79 -7.24
CA ASN A 27 -3.49 -5.11 -6.45
C ASN A 27 -2.32 -5.49 -7.36
N MET A 28 -1.12 -5.04 -6.99
CA MET A 28 0.11 -5.32 -7.71
C MET A 28 0.61 -6.72 -7.36
N ALA A 29 0.62 -7.63 -8.32
CA ALA A 29 1.02 -9.02 -8.11
C ALA A 29 2.53 -9.24 -8.22
N SER A 30 3.24 -8.36 -8.93
CA SER A 30 4.66 -8.50 -9.24
C SER A 30 5.22 -7.16 -9.71
N TYR A 31 6.46 -6.84 -9.33
CA TYR A 31 7.23 -5.74 -9.90
C TYR A 31 8.69 -6.18 -10.06
N LYS A 32 9.21 -6.14 -11.28
CA LYS A 32 10.50 -6.72 -11.64
C LYS A 32 11.40 -5.79 -12.42
N LYS A 33 12.71 -5.91 -12.17
CA LYS A 33 13.81 -5.39 -12.99
C LYS A 33 14.76 -6.55 -13.32
N GLY A 34 14.73 -7.04 -14.56
CA GLY A 34 15.39 -8.29 -14.94
C GLY A 34 14.90 -9.46 -14.08
N GLU A 35 15.83 -10.12 -13.38
CA GLU A 35 15.53 -11.26 -12.50
C GLU A 35 15.11 -10.83 -11.07
N ILE A 36 15.21 -9.54 -10.73
CA ILE A 36 14.88 -9.05 -9.39
C ILE A 36 13.36 -8.89 -9.28
N GLU A 37 12.71 -9.70 -8.45
CA GLU A 37 11.32 -9.52 -8.01
C GLU A 37 11.32 -8.81 -6.66
N VAL A 38 10.71 -7.62 -6.59
CA VAL A 38 10.68 -6.85 -5.34
C VAL A 38 9.43 -7.11 -4.50
N ILE A 39 8.38 -7.72 -5.05
CA ILE A 39 7.18 -8.06 -4.29
C ILE A 39 7.26 -9.48 -3.78
N ASP A 40 7.10 -9.66 -2.46
CA ASP A 40 7.26 -10.95 -1.82
C ASP A 40 6.16 -11.94 -2.26
N GLN A 41 6.55 -12.86 -3.14
CA GLN A 41 5.67 -13.89 -3.68
C GLN A 41 5.27 -14.94 -2.63
N SER A 42 5.97 -15.04 -1.49
CA SER A 42 5.61 -15.93 -0.39
C SER A 42 4.23 -15.61 0.20
N THR A 43 3.78 -14.35 0.05
CA THR A 43 2.52 -13.84 0.59
C THR A 43 1.31 -14.10 -0.32
N ARG A 44 1.49 -14.79 -1.45
CA ARG A 44 0.43 -15.07 -2.43
C ARG A 44 -0.75 -15.86 -1.86
N ASN A 45 -0.50 -16.80 -0.95
CA ASN A 45 -1.55 -17.54 -0.26
C ASN A 45 -2.42 -16.61 0.60
N LEU A 46 -1.81 -15.67 1.33
CA LEU A 46 -2.54 -14.67 2.11
C LEU A 46 -3.41 -13.80 1.19
N PHE A 47 -2.92 -13.51 -0.02
CA PHE A 47 -3.62 -12.68 -0.99
C PHE A 47 -4.84 -13.41 -1.54
N GLU A 48 -4.67 -14.67 -1.94
CA GLU A 48 -5.76 -15.52 -2.44
C GLU A 48 -6.81 -15.81 -1.36
N GLU A 49 -6.40 -15.98 -0.10
CA GLU A 49 -7.32 -16.22 1.02
C GLU A 49 -8.13 -14.99 1.42
N ARG A 50 -7.46 -13.82 1.52
CA ARG A 50 -8.04 -12.65 2.20
C ARG A 50 -7.54 -11.29 1.72
N PHE A 51 -6.92 -11.21 0.54
CA PHE A 51 -6.38 -9.98 -0.03
C PHE A 51 -5.35 -9.27 0.88
N ALA A 52 -4.58 -10.05 1.64
CA ALA A 52 -3.42 -9.57 2.39
C ALA A 52 -2.14 -10.08 1.71
N GLY A 53 -1.08 -9.29 1.57
CA GLY A 53 0.12 -9.70 0.81
C GLY A 53 0.18 -9.10 -0.59
N LEU A 54 1.28 -9.41 -1.28
CA LEU A 54 1.67 -8.82 -2.57
C LEU A 54 1.73 -7.28 -2.49
N GLY A 55 1.22 -6.56 -3.48
CA GLY A 55 1.07 -5.11 -3.45
C GLY A 55 -0.38 -4.70 -3.28
N ALA A 56 -0.88 -4.68 -2.04
CA ALA A 56 -2.27 -4.33 -1.77
C ALA A 56 -2.51 -2.81 -1.79
N LEU A 57 -3.69 -2.38 -2.21
CA LEU A 57 -4.14 -0.99 -2.05
C LEU A 57 -4.75 -0.75 -0.66
N ILE A 58 -4.74 0.50 -0.21
CA ILE A 58 -5.46 0.97 0.98
C ILE A 58 -6.45 2.04 0.51
N GLY A 59 -7.72 1.90 0.87
CA GLY A 59 -8.73 2.93 0.68
C GLY A 59 -10.14 2.36 0.47
N PRO A 60 -11.19 3.10 0.84
CA PRO A 60 -11.15 4.49 1.32
C PRO A 60 -10.91 4.64 2.84
N HIS A 61 -10.77 3.55 3.60
CA HIS A 61 -10.38 3.61 5.01
C HIS A 61 -9.14 2.76 5.30
N PHE A 62 -8.57 2.92 6.49
CA PHE A 62 -7.39 2.19 6.93
C PHE A 62 -7.69 1.25 8.11
N HIS A 63 -6.97 0.12 8.14
CA HIS A 63 -7.08 -0.89 9.18
C HIS A 63 -8.51 -1.44 9.33
N ARG A 64 -9.14 -1.30 10.49
CA ARG A 64 -10.45 -1.87 10.82
C ARG A 64 -11.31 -0.75 11.37
N ARG A 65 -12.55 -0.66 10.91
CA ARG A 65 -13.50 0.30 11.47
C ARG A 65 -13.95 -0.16 12.86
N LEU A 66 -14.53 0.78 13.60
CA LEU A 66 -15.19 0.47 14.86
C LEU A 66 -16.37 -0.48 14.57
N PRO A 67 -16.59 -1.53 15.40
CA PRO A 67 -17.68 -2.48 15.17
C PRO A 67 -19.05 -1.86 14.90
N ALA A 68 -19.38 -0.77 15.59
CA ALA A 68 -20.65 -0.06 15.46
C ALA A 68 -20.84 0.65 14.11
N THR A 69 -19.76 0.87 13.34
CA THR A 69 -19.80 1.56 12.04
C THR A 69 -19.62 0.60 10.86
N ILE A 70 -19.48 -0.71 11.11
CA ILE A 70 -19.35 -1.72 10.05
C ILE A 70 -20.74 -1.95 9.43
N PRO A 71 -20.90 -1.76 8.11
CA PRO A 71 -22.17 -2.03 7.43
C PRO A 71 -22.58 -3.50 7.53
N LEU A 72 -23.88 -3.74 7.66
CA LEU A 72 -24.43 -5.09 7.59
C LEU A 72 -24.39 -5.58 6.13
N ILE A 73 -23.76 -6.72 5.90
CA ILE A 73 -23.76 -7.40 4.61
C ILE A 73 -24.87 -8.46 4.64
N ALA A 74 -25.89 -8.28 3.80
CA ALA A 74 -27.07 -9.16 3.79
C ALA A 74 -26.73 -10.62 3.44
N ASP A 75 -25.79 -10.82 2.52
CA ASP A 75 -25.29 -12.15 2.13
C ASP A 75 -23.76 -12.15 2.04
N GLU A 76 -23.11 -12.57 3.12
CA GLU A 76 -21.66 -12.68 3.19
C GLU A 76 -21.08 -13.83 2.34
N SER A 77 -21.91 -14.79 1.91
CA SER A 77 -21.43 -15.92 1.09
C SER A 77 -20.97 -15.49 -0.30
N LEU A 78 -21.40 -14.32 -0.76
CA LEU A 78 -20.93 -13.66 -1.97
C LEU A 78 -19.43 -13.29 -1.91
N PHE A 79 -18.87 -13.20 -0.70
CA PHE A 79 -17.52 -12.72 -0.43
C PHE A 79 -16.75 -13.74 0.43
N PRO A 80 -16.18 -14.79 -0.17
CA PRO A 80 -15.62 -15.92 0.57
C PRO A 80 -14.55 -15.57 1.62
N HIS A 81 -13.81 -14.48 1.42
CA HIS A 81 -12.80 -14.02 2.38
C HIS A 81 -13.40 -13.63 3.74
N ILE A 82 -14.67 -13.20 3.80
CA ILE A 82 -15.32 -12.78 5.05
C ILE A 82 -15.34 -13.92 6.07
N ALA A 83 -15.69 -15.13 5.63
CA ALA A 83 -15.69 -16.31 6.48
C ALA A 83 -14.29 -16.56 7.08
N ARG A 84 -13.24 -16.40 6.27
CA ARG A 84 -11.84 -16.58 6.70
C ARG A 84 -11.40 -15.51 7.70
N VAL A 85 -11.79 -14.26 7.48
CA VAL A 85 -11.50 -13.12 8.36
C VAL A 85 -12.18 -13.29 9.72
N LYS A 86 -13.47 -13.68 9.74
CA LYS A 86 -14.23 -13.92 10.97
C LYS A 86 -13.71 -15.09 11.78
N GLN A 87 -13.21 -16.15 11.13
CA GLN A 87 -12.54 -17.26 11.83
C GLN A 87 -11.32 -16.81 12.63
N SER A 88 -10.67 -15.71 12.23
CA SER A 88 -9.56 -15.11 12.98
C SER A 88 -10.00 -14.10 14.06
N GLY A 89 -11.30 -14.00 14.37
CA GLY A 89 -11.85 -13.09 15.36
C GLY A 89 -11.96 -11.64 14.90
N VAL A 90 -11.85 -11.37 13.59
CA VAL A 90 -11.95 -10.02 13.02
C VAL A 90 -13.36 -9.79 12.50
N GLN A 91 -13.98 -8.68 12.92
CA GLN A 91 -15.34 -8.33 12.50
C GLN A 91 -15.39 -7.55 11.19
N GLU A 92 -14.39 -6.71 10.92
CA GLU A 92 -14.28 -5.92 9.69
C GLU A 92 -14.04 -6.84 8.48
N PRO A 93 -14.99 -6.98 7.54
CA PRO A 93 -14.81 -7.81 6.35
C PRO A 93 -13.77 -7.24 5.38
N PHE A 94 -13.71 -5.91 5.25
CA PHE A 94 -12.92 -5.21 4.25
C PHE A 94 -11.85 -4.34 4.91
N SER A 95 -10.96 -4.96 5.67
CA SER A 95 -9.88 -4.22 6.32
C SER A 95 -9.05 -3.46 5.27
N HIS A 96 -8.65 -2.22 5.59
CA HIS A 96 -8.02 -1.27 4.66
C HIS A 96 -8.89 -0.86 3.48
N GLY A 97 -10.21 -0.95 3.61
CA GLY A 97 -11.17 -0.47 2.64
C GLY A 97 -11.42 -1.42 1.48
N ILE A 98 -12.57 -1.21 0.82
CA ILE A 98 -13.06 -2.04 -0.28
C ILE A 98 -12.13 -2.01 -1.53
N GLY A 99 -11.26 -1.01 -1.64
CA GLY A 99 -10.42 -0.77 -2.81
C GLY A 99 -9.50 -1.93 -3.19
N ARG A 100 -9.00 -2.70 -2.22
CA ARG A 100 -8.17 -3.89 -2.48
C ARG A 100 -8.95 -5.17 -2.76
N TYR A 101 -10.27 -5.14 -2.75
CA TYR A 101 -11.11 -6.33 -2.91
C TYR A 101 -11.90 -6.29 -4.21
N ALA A 102 -12.56 -5.16 -4.45
CA ALA A 102 -13.52 -5.03 -5.54
C ALA A 102 -12.85 -5.01 -6.93
N PRO A 103 -13.53 -5.47 -7.99
CA PRO A 103 -13.07 -5.31 -9.36
C PRO A 103 -13.02 -3.84 -9.78
N TRP A 104 -11.89 -3.42 -10.37
CA TRP A 104 -11.70 -2.09 -10.93
C TRP A 104 -11.97 -2.08 -12.44
N LYS A 105 -12.58 -1.00 -12.94
CA LYS A 105 -12.67 -0.73 -14.37
C LYS A 105 -11.37 -0.07 -14.81
N ALA A 106 -10.64 -0.68 -15.73
CA ALA A 106 -9.31 -0.23 -16.11
C ALA A 106 -9.11 -0.21 -17.62
N GLU A 107 -8.44 0.84 -18.09
CA GLU A 107 -7.86 0.97 -19.42
C GLU A 107 -6.33 0.95 -19.29
N PHE A 108 -5.63 0.35 -20.25
CA PHE A 108 -4.17 0.23 -20.17
C PHE A 108 -3.52 0.25 -21.54
N THR A 109 -2.26 0.69 -21.55
CA THR A 109 -1.31 0.55 -22.66
C THR A 109 -0.20 -0.41 -22.26
N GLU A 110 0.86 -0.49 -23.07
CA GLU A 110 2.06 -1.25 -22.68
C GLU A 110 2.75 -0.65 -21.45
N THR A 111 2.65 0.66 -21.20
CA THR A 111 3.38 1.32 -20.10
C THR A 111 2.48 2.02 -19.10
N THR A 112 1.17 2.09 -19.31
CA THR A 112 0.26 2.85 -18.44
C THR A 112 -0.99 2.08 -18.08
N VAL A 113 -1.58 2.40 -16.93
CA VAL A 113 -2.94 2.00 -16.52
C VAL A 113 -3.68 3.21 -15.96
N ASP A 114 -4.95 3.35 -16.32
CA ASP A 114 -5.91 4.29 -15.72
C ASP A 114 -7.13 3.47 -15.26
N ALA A 115 -7.43 3.51 -13.97
CA ALA A 115 -8.45 2.66 -13.38
C ALA A 115 -9.32 3.40 -12.36
N LYS A 116 -10.61 3.10 -12.37
CA LYS A 116 -11.61 3.77 -11.53
C LYS A 116 -12.43 2.75 -10.75
N LEU A 117 -12.81 3.15 -9.54
CA LEU A 117 -13.70 2.40 -8.65
C LEU A 117 -14.65 3.39 -7.97
N ASN A 118 -15.95 3.15 -8.06
CA ASN A 118 -16.97 4.06 -7.56
C ASN A 118 -17.93 3.34 -6.63
N GLY A 119 -18.50 4.06 -5.66
CA GLY A 119 -19.47 3.49 -4.72
C GLY A 119 -20.76 2.98 -5.38
N ASN A 120 -21.09 3.45 -6.58
CA ASN A 120 -22.24 2.97 -7.36
C ASN A 120 -21.91 1.76 -8.26
N ASP A 121 -20.65 1.35 -8.35
CA ASP A 121 -20.30 0.10 -9.02
C ASP A 121 -20.86 -1.08 -8.21
N GLU A 122 -21.24 -2.16 -8.91
CA GLU A 122 -21.75 -3.38 -8.30
C GLU A 122 -20.69 -4.47 -8.29
N TRP A 123 -20.57 -5.16 -7.15
CA TRP A 123 -19.82 -6.39 -7.03
C TRP A 123 -20.74 -7.49 -6.53
N LYS A 124 -20.98 -8.51 -7.37
CA LYS A 124 -21.94 -9.58 -7.10
C LYS A 124 -23.38 -9.07 -6.83
N GLY A 125 -23.77 -7.99 -7.51
CA GLY A 125 -25.11 -7.39 -7.37
C GLY A 125 -25.30 -6.54 -6.11
N VAL A 126 -24.21 -6.24 -5.38
CA VAL A 126 -24.22 -5.35 -4.21
C VAL A 126 -23.41 -4.10 -4.53
N THR A 127 -23.92 -2.91 -4.23
CA THR A 127 -23.20 -1.66 -4.48
C THR A 127 -22.01 -1.53 -3.53
N LEU A 128 -20.86 -1.06 -4.03
CA LEU A 128 -19.66 -0.90 -3.20
C LEU A 128 -19.86 0.09 -2.06
N SER A 129 -20.68 1.13 -2.27
CA SER A 129 -21.08 2.07 -1.22
C SER A 129 -21.82 1.43 -0.05
N SER A 130 -22.62 0.39 -0.31
CA SER A 130 -23.30 -0.33 0.78
C SER A 130 -22.36 -1.22 1.58
N LEU A 131 -21.34 -1.80 0.93
CA LEU A 131 -20.29 -2.60 1.57
C LEU A 131 -19.33 -1.71 2.39
N GLU A 132 -19.00 -0.55 1.84
CA GLU A 132 -18.10 0.43 2.44
C GLU A 132 -18.83 1.36 3.43
N GLY A 133 -20.15 1.47 3.39
CA GLY A 133 -20.93 2.32 4.31
C GLY A 133 -20.90 3.81 3.98
N GLN A 134 -20.29 4.19 2.86
CA GLN A 134 -20.24 5.55 2.34
C GLN A 134 -20.10 5.52 0.81
N ASN A 135 -20.51 6.60 0.13
CA ASN A 135 -20.21 6.74 -1.28
C ASN A 135 -18.79 7.31 -1.48
N PHE A 136 -18.18 6.93 -2.59
CA PHE A 136 -16.82 7.34 -2.94
C PHE A 136 -16.56 7.26 -4.44
N GLN A 137 -15.52 7.93 -4.89
CA GLN A 137 -14.91 7.81 -6.21
C GLN A 137 -13.40 7.71 -6.03
N MET A 138 -12.82 6.62 -6.49
CA MET A 138 -11.38 6.37 -6.41
C MET A 138 -10.79 6.29 -7.82
N HIS A 139 -9.59 6.84 -7.97
CA HIS A 139 -8.85 6.85 -9.23
C HIS A 139 -7.42 6.40 -8.99
N PHE A 140 -7.02 5.35 -9.69
CA PHE A 140 -5.68 4.76 -9.67
C PHE A 140 -5.07 4.89 -11.07
N GLN A 141 -3.90 5.51 -11.14
CA GLN A 141 -3.13 5.63 -12.37
C GLN A 141 -1.74 5.10 -12.11
N ALA A 142 -1.17 4.35 -13.04
CA ALA A 142 0.24 4.00 -12.99
C ALA A 142 0.92 4.16 -14.36
N GLU A 143 2.19 4.56 -14.33
CA GLU A 143 3.07 4.67 -15.48
C GLU A 143 4.38 3.96 -15.17
N LEU A 144 4.74 2.98 -16.00
CA LEU A 144 6.03 2.34 -15.98
C LEU A 144 6.98 3.05 -16.95
N THR A 145 7.86 3.89 -16.40
CA THR A 145 8.91 4.57 -17.16
C THR A 145 10.12 3.66 -17.35
N GLN A 146 11.16 4.10 -18.06
CA GLN A 146 12.43 3.37 -18.13
C GLN A 146 13.17 3.29 -16.78
N LYS A 147 12.77 4.11 -15.81
CA LYS A 147 13.48 4.24 -14.53
C LYS A 147 12.70 3.61 -13.37
N GLU A 148 11.41 3.92 -13.31
CA GLU A 148 10.59 3.72 -12.12
C GLU A 148 9.12 3.51 -12.47
N LEU A 149 8.40 2.92 -11.52
CA LEU A 149 6.95 2.87 -11.51
C LEU A 149 6.41 4.11 -10.80
N LYS A 150 5.61 4.91 -11.51
CA LYS A 150 4.87 6.04 -10.95
C LYS A 150 3.43 5.64 -10.71
N ILE A 151 2.89 5.98 -9.56
CA ILE A 151 1.51 5.73 -9.17
C ILE A 151 0.90 7.04 -8.70
N HIS A 152 -0.29 7.37 -9.19
CA HIS A 152 -1.14 8.40 -8.62
C HIS A 152 -2.43 7.75 -8.15
N PHE A 153 -2.76 7.93 -6.88
CA PHE A 153 -3.93 7.32 -6.25
C PHE A 153 -4.71 8.38 -5.50
N SER A 154 -6.02 8.45 -5.71
CA SER A 154 -6.89 9.44 -5.08
C SER A 154 -8.26 8.90 -4.74
N VAL A 155 -8.92 9.57 -3.79
CA VAL A 155 -10.30 9.35 -3.39
C VAL A 155 -11.02 10.68 -3.16
N VAL A 156 -12.28 10.73 -3.55
CA VAL A 156 -13.28 11.71 -3.13
C VAL A 156 -14.44 10.94 -2.51
N SER A 157 -14.88 11.30 -1.31
CA SER A 157 -15.85 10.52 -0.53
C SER A 157 -16.82 11.40 0.25
N ASP A 158 -17.92 10.80 0.69
CA ASP A 158 -18.92 11.48 1.53
C ASP A 158 -18.43 11.69 2.97
N THR A 159 -17.51 10.84 3.45
CA THR A 159 -16.94 10.91 4.81
C THR A 159 -15.42 10.86 4.77
N ASP A 160 -14.78 11.14 5.91
CA ASP A 160 -13.32 11.15 6.01
C ASP A 160 -12.71 9.84 5.52
N SER A 161 -11.76 9.95 4.61
CA SER A 161 -11.17 8.84 3.87
C SER A 161 -9.72 9.10 3.52
N LEU A 162 -9.00 8.02 3.22
CA LEU A 162 -7.60 8.08 2.82
C LEU A 162 -7.30 7.05 1.74
N VAL A 163 -6.14 7.24 1.11
CA VAL A 163 -5.54 6.28 0.19
C VAL A 163 -4.10 5.99 0.57
N GLY A 164 -3.62 4.80 0.22
CA GLY A 164 -2.23 4.39 0.44
C GLY A 164 -1.88 3.09 -0.24
N LEU A 165 -0.61 2.70 -0.13
CA LEU A 165 -0.07 1.48 -0.76
C LEU A 165 0.47 0.54 0.31
N HIS A 166 -0.12 -0.64 0.47
CA HIS A 166 0.32 -1.68 1.41
C HIS A 166 1.13 -2.76 0.69
N TYR A 167 2.35 -2.42 0.30
CA TYR A 167 3.18 -3.28 -0.54
C TYR A 167 4.19 -4.08 0.29
N TYR A 168 4.19 -5.40 0.09
CA TYR A 168 5.02 -6.37 0.79
C TYR A 168 6.29 -6.58 -0.02
N TYR A 169 7.36 -5.88 0.34
CA TYR A 169 8.63 -5.96 -0.36
C TYR A 169 9.45 -7.13 0.13
N ALA A 170 10.04 -7.89 -0.79
CA ALA A 170 10.82 -9.08 -0.47
C ALA A 170 12.07 -8.75 0.36
N LEU A 171 12.39 -9.61 1.32
CA LEU A 171 13.65 -9.66 2.03
C LEU A 171 14.29 -11.01 1.73
N PRO A 172 15.09 -11.14 0.64
CA PRO A 172 15.60 -12.44 0.20
C PRO A 172 16.46 -13.16 1.24
N GLN A 173 17.07 -12.42 2.16
CA GLN A 173 17.85 -12.94 3.28
C GLN A 173 17.13 -12.83 4.64
N GLY A 174 15.84 -12.50 4.63
CA GLY A 174 15.03 -12.23 5.84
C GLY A 174 15.45 -11.00 6.63
N LYS A 175 16.35 -10.18 6.08
CA LYS A 175 16.94 -8.99 6.72
C LYS A 175 17.05 -7.87 5.71
N GLY A 176 17.11 -6.64 6.21
CA GLY A 176 17.32 -5.44 5.41
C GLY A 176 17.50 -4.21 6.30
N VAL A 177 17.69 -3.05 5.70
CA VAL A 177 17.75 -1.77 6.42
C VAL A 177 16.90 -0.74 5.70
N VAL A 178 16.03 -0.07 6.44
CA VAL A 178 15.26 1.06 5.93
C VAL A 178 15.93 2.36 6.35
N HIS A 179 16.20 3.22 5.38
CA HIS A 179 16.80 4.54 5.54
C HIS A 179 15.76 5.61 5.17
N SER A 180 15.54 6.57 6.05
CA SER A 180 14.68 7.72 5.75
C SER A 180 15.01 8.93 6.61
N ARG A 181 14.53 10.11 6.20
CA ARG A 181 14.51 11.32 7.02
C ARG A 181 13.12 11.51 7.61
N ILE A 182 13.04 11.57 8.93
CA ILE A 182 11.77 11.58 9.66
C ILE A 182 11.71 12.71 10.69
N GLN A 183 10.49 13.07 11.10
CA GLN A 183 10.31 13.93 12.27
C GLN A 183 10.74 13.22 13.55
N SER A 184 10.89 13.98 14.64
CA SER A 184 11.35 13.49 15.95
C SER A 184 10.33 12.64 16.71
N GLU A 185 9.11 12.51 16.18
CA GLU A 185 8.03 11.71 16.77
C GLU A 185 7.52 10.68 15.75
N VAL A 186 7.09 9.54 16.26
CA VAL A 186 6.47 8.44 15.53
C VAL A 186 5.22 7.97 16.29
N ILE A 187 4.32 7.26 15.62
CA ILE A 187 3.27 6.48 16.30
C ILE A 187 3.70 5.02 16.33
N GLU A 188 3.73 4.42 17.52
CA GLU A 188 3.91 2.97 17.70
C GLU A 188 2.93 2.51 18.78
N ASN A 189 2.18 1.44 18.51
CA ASN A 189 1.09 0.96 19.38
C ASN A 189 0.00 2.02 19.67
N GLY A 190 -0.21 2.97 18.76
CA GLY A 190 -1.20 4.04 18.91
C GLY A 190 -0.75 5.23 19.77
N GLU A 191 0.49 5.23 20.25
CA GLU A 191 1.05 6.31 21.06
C GLU A 191 2.11 7.09 20.29
N LYS A 192 2.05 8.42 20.39
CA LYS A 192 3.11 9.31 19.89
C LYS A 192 4.31 9.29 20.83
N LYS A 193 5.49 9.01 20.30
CA LYS A 193 6.74 8.98 21.07
C LYS A 193 7.97 9.17 20.18
N PRO A 194 9.16 9.43 20.74
CA PRO A 194 10.39 9.42 19.97
C PRO A 194 10.66 8.05 19.34
N PRO A 195 11.28 7.99 18.15
CA PRO A 195 11.67 6.71 17.55
C PRO A 195 12.69 5.99 18.45
N ARG A 196 12.56 4.66 18.54
CA ARG A 196 13.50 3.82 19.30
C ARG A 196 14.89 3.70 18.64
N TRP A 197 15.00 4.09 17.37
CA TRP A 197 16.26 4.11 16.62
C TRP A 197 16.92 5.47 16.72
N GLN A 198 18.25 5.48 16.78
CA GLN A 198 19.02 6.70 16.83
C GLN A 198 18.85 7.49 15.53
N MET A 199 18.52 8.77 15.68
CA MET A 199 18.54 9.75 14.60
C MET A 199 19.84 10.53 14.65
N ASP A 200 20.38 10.89 13.48
CA ASP A 200 21.51 11.81 13.38
C ASP A 200 21.07 13.29 13.44
N GLU A 201 22.04 14.20 13.33
CA GLU A 201 21.80 15.65 13.32
C GLU A 201 21.02 16.15 12.09
N GLN A 202 20.84 15.30 11.07
CA GLN A 202 20.12 15.59 9.83
C GLN A 202 18.74 14.92 9.79
N ASN A 203 18.27 14.40 10.93
CA ASN A 203 17.02 13.66 11.08
C ASN A 203 16.98 12.34 10.28
N GLU A 204 18.13 11.80 9.90
CA GLU A 204 18.23 10.49 9.25
C GLU A 204 18.12 9.40 10.30
N VAL A 205 17.32 8.37 9.99
CA VAL A 205 17.16 7.18 10.80
C VAL A 205 17.54 5.95 9.98
N LEU A 206 18.27 5.04 10.61
CA LEU A 206 18.54 3.70 10.11
C LEU A 206 17.73 2.70 10.90
N ILE A 207 16.82 2.02 10.22
CA ILE A 207 15.90 1.06 10.82
C ILE A 207 16.31 -0.33 10.33
N PRO A 208 17.15 -1.06 11.09
CA PRO A 208 17.46 -2.44 10.77
C PRO A 208 16.20 -3.30 10.89
N ILE A 209 15.88 -4.01 9.82
CA ILE A 209 14.87 -5.07 9.82
C ILE A 209 15.55 -6.31 10.41
N ALA A 210 15.31 -6.51 11.70
CA ALA A 210 15.86 -7.59 12.51
C ALA A 210 14.76 -8.58 12.94
N ASP A 211 15.06 -9.48 13.88
CA ASP A 211 14.14 -10.53 14.33
C ASP A 211 13.02 -10.02 15.28
N ASP A 212 12.67 -8.74 15.24
CA ASP A 212 11.64 -8.13 16.08
C ASP A 212 10.50 -7.58 15.24
N ASP A 213 9.29 -7.57 15.81
CA ASP A 213 8.15 -6.94 15.17
C ASP A 213 8.36 -5.42 15.06
N ILE A 214 7.95 -4.89 13.90
CA ILE A 214 7.89 -3.46 13.62
C ILE A 214 6.47 -3.15 13.18
N ASP A 215 5.86 -2.18 13.83
CA ASP A 215 4.59 -1.57 13.42
C ASP A 215 4.63 -0.10 13.86
N THR A 216 5.16 0.74 12.97
CA THR A 216 5.47 2.14 13.30
C THR A 216 5.06 3.07 12.17
N THR A 217 4.34 4.13 12.51
CA THR A 217 4.01 5.22 11.59
C THR A 217 5.00 6.37 11.77
N PHE A 218 5.57 6.82 10.67
CA PHE A 218 6.56 7.87 10.58
C PHE A 218 6.03 9.07 9.80
N TYR A 219 6.60 10.24 10.08
CA TYR A 219 6.27 11.49 9.41
C TYR A 219 7.48 12.01 8.63
N PRO A 220 7.30 12.52 7.41
CA PRO A 220 8.44 12.94 6.59
C PRO A 220 9.10 14.22 7.09
N PHE A 221 10.40 14.34 6.79
CA PHE A 221 11.23 15.53 7.04
C PHE A 221 12.23 15.73 5.88
N PRO A 222 12.63 16.97 5.52
CA PRO A 222 12.12 18.26 6.02
C PRO A 222 10.85 18.74 5.32
N ASN A 223 10.46 18.11 4.21
CA ASN A 223 9.24 18.47 3.49
C ASN A 223 8.04 17.77 4.14
N PRO A 224 7.10 18.50 4.77
CA PRO A 224 5.98 17.88 5.48
C PRO A 224 4.93 17.26 4.54
N ARG A 225 5.13 17.35 3.21
CA ARG A 225 4.22 16.79 2.20
C ARG A 225 4.84 15.66 1.37
N ALA A 226 6.10 15.33 1.59
CA ALA A 226 6.81 14.37 0.76
C ALA A 226 7.88 13.63 1.53
N GLY A 227 7.93 12.31 1.37
CA GLY A 227 8.95 11.45 1.98
C GLY A 227 9.78 10.72 0.94
N LYS A 228 10.99 10.35 1.36
CA LYS A 228 11.89 9.47 0.64
C LYS A 228 12.32 8.34 1.57
N ILE A 229 12.10 7.10 1.15
CA ILE A 229 12.45 5.89 1.87
C ILE A 229 13.34 5.04 0.96
N LEU A 230 14.47 4.59 1.47
CA LEU A 230 15.34 3.63 0.79
C LEU A 230 15.33 2.32 1.59
N LEU A 231 15.00 1.22 0.93
CA LEU A 231 15.20 -0.12 1.45
C LEU A 231 16.48 -0.70 0.84
N ASP A 232 17.41 -1.09 1.69
CA ASP A 232 18.48 -2.03 1.36
C ASP A 232 18.01 -3.44 1.73
N ALA A 233 17.72 -4.27 0.73
CA ALA A 233 17.31 -5.67 0.91
C ALA A 233 18.50 -6.65 0.77
N GLY A 234 19.74 -6.13 0.75
CA GLY A 234 20.99 -6.87 0.57
C GLY A 234 21.26 -7.26 -0.89
N SER A 235 20.28 -7.82 -1.60
CA SER A 235 20.42 -8.19 -3.02
C SER A 235 19.93 -7.14 -4.01
N TYR A 236 19.19 -6.14 -3.52
CA TYR A 236 18.73 -5.00 -4.29
C TYR A 236 18.49 -3.81 -3.37
N TYR A 237 18.44 -2.62 -3.99
CA TYR A 237 17.99 -1.40 -3.32
C TYR A 237 16.66 -0.96 -3.94
N LEU A 238 15.75 -0.48 -3.10
CA LEU A 238 14.46 0.04 -3.55
C LEU A 238 14.28 1.45 -2.99
N GLU A 239 14.18 2.43 -3.87
CA GLU A 239 13.85 3.80 -3.49
C GLU A 239 12.37 4.05 -3.70
N LYS A 240 11.72 4.58 -2.67
CA LYS A 240 10.33 5.00 -2.69
C LYS A 240 10.26 6.49 -2.37
N ARG A 241 9.72 7.27 -3.29
CA ARG A 241 9.41 8.69 -3.06
C ARG A 241 7.91 8.85 -3.09
N TYR A 242 7.37 9.70 -2.23
CA TYR A 242 5.95 10.03 -2.31
C TYR A 242 5.71 11.50 -2.06
N GLN A 243 4.58 12.00 -2.56
CA GLN A 243 4.10 13.35 -2.34
C GLN A 243 2.58 13.36 -2.20
N CYS A 244 2.07 14.13 -1.24
CA CYS A 244 0.65 14.38 -1.05
C CYS A 244 0.31 15.85 -1.35
N ILE A 245 -0.97 16.11 -1.60
CA ILE A 245 -1.49 17.48 -1.82
C ILE A 245 -1.43 18.35 -0.55
N SER A 246 -1.43 17.73 0.63
CA SER A 246 -1.44 18.37 1.93
C SER A 246 -0.42 17.75 2.89
N GLN A 247 -0.28 18.35 4.09
CA GLN A 247 0.56 17.81 5.16
C GLN A 247 -0.08 16.62 5.88
N GLU A 248 -1.33 16.27 5.56
CA GLU A 248 -2.01 15.07 6.03
C GLU A 248 -1.42 13.84 5.32
N ASN A 249 -0.24 13.42 5.75
CA ASN A 249 0.44 12.23 5.24
C ASN A 249 1.37 11.64 6.29
N SER A 250 1.64 10.36 6.10
CA SER A 250 2.59 9.58 6.88
C SER A 250 3.07 8.40 6.04
N TRP A 251 3.96 7.59 6.60
CA TRP A 251 4.21 6.26 6.08
C TRP A 251 4.37 5.26 7.21
N GLN A 252 3.88 4.04 7.01
CA GLN A 252 4.02 2.97 7.99
C GLN A 252 5.09 1.97 7.56
N LEU A 253 5.89 1.54 8.53
CA LEU A 253 6.77 0.40 8.41
C LEU A 253 6.15 -0.76 9.18
N TYR A 254 5.91 -1.86 8.48
CA TYR A 254 5.43 -3.08 9.10
C TYR A 254 6.33 -4.27 8.75
N HIS A 255 6.78 -4.99 9.75
CA HIS A 255 7.54 -6.23 9.60
C HIS A 255 7.17 -7.16 10.76
N PRO A 256 6.46 -8.27 10.49
CA PRO A 256 6.31 -9.31 11.48
C PRO A 256 7.64 -10.04 11.69
N LYS A 257 7.91 -10.43 12.93
CA LYS A 257 9.08 -11.23 13.29
C LYS A 257 9.26 -12.45 12.36
N ASN A 258 10.48 -12.61 11.84
CA ASN A 258 10.87 -13.69 10.92
C ASN A 258 10.16 -13.67 9.55
N ALA A 259 9.48 -12.60 9.18
CA ALA A 259 8.85 -12.50 7.86
C ALA A 259 9.90 -12.37 6.75
N THR A 260 9.58 -12.90 5.58
CA THR A 260 10.38 -12.73 4.35
C THR A 260 10.08 -11.42 3.63
N PHE A 261 9.40 -10.49 4.29
CA PHE A 261 9.00 -9.22 3.71
C PHE A 261 9.07 -8.07 4.71
N VAL A 262 9.06 -6.86 4.16
CA VAL A 262 8.78 -5.62 4.88
C VAL A 262 7.74 -4.81 4.11
N CYS A 263 6.79 -4.23 4.82
CA CYS A 263 5.83 -3.29 4.24
C CYS A 263 6.31 -1.86 4.43
N ILE A 264 6.35 -1.08 3.35
CA ILE A 264 6.62 0.36 3.39
C ILE A 264 5.42 1.07 2.77
N GLU A 265 4.62 1.71 3.62
CA GLU A 265 3.25 2.08 3.31
C GLU A 265 3.04 3.60 3.35
N PRO A 266 3.24 4.33 2.24
CA PRO A 266 2.91 5.74 2.21
C PRO A 266 1.38 5.92 2.22
N LEU A 267 0.92 6.88 3.03
CA LEU A 267 -0.49 7.08 3.35
C LEU A 267 -0.83 8.58 3.23
N SER A 268 -2.01 8.89 2.71
CA SER A 268 -2.53 10.26 2.61
C SER A 268 -3.22 10.75 3.91
N SER A 269 -2.68 10.39 5.09
CA SER A 269 -3.16 10.85 6.39
C SER A 269 -2.06 10.83 7.45
N GLN A 270 -2.05 11.78 8.39
CA GLN A 270 -1.14 11.77 9.54
C GLN A 270 -1.56 10.80 10.65
N ASP A 271 -2.86 10.58 10.82
CA ASP A 271 -3.43 9.58 11.70
C ASP A 271 -4.31 8.66 10.87
N PRO A 272 -3.75 7.62 10.22
CA PRO A 272 -4.50 6.77 9.32
C PRO A 272 -5.72 6.11 9.97
N ARG A 273 -5.72 5.92 11.30
CA ARG A 273 -6.88 5.34 12.01
C ARG A 273 -8.01 6.35 12.21
N HIS A 274 -7.72 7.64 12.08
CA HIS A 274 -8.66 8.75 12.22
C HIS A 274 -8.43 9.78 11.10
N PRO A 275 -8.67 9.43 9.81
CA PRO A 275 -8.56 10.40 8.73
C PRO A 275 -9.52 11.57 8.96
N ASN A 276 -9.20 12.73 8.41
CA ASN A 276 -9.95 13.98 8.58
C ASN A 276 -10.20 14.72 7.25
N LEU A 277 -10.00 14.05 6.11
CA LEU A 277 -10.17 14.60 4.77
C LEU A 277 -11.17 13.76 3.97
N THR A 278 -12.10 14.41 3.28
CA THR A 278 -13.00 13.78 2.30
C THR A 278 -12.40 13.73 0.88
N VAL A 279 -11.27 14.41 0.67
CA VAL A 279 -10.50 14.41 -0.58
C VAL A 279 -9.05 14.15 -0.24
N SER A 280 -8.54 13.03 -0.73
CA SER A 280 -7.21 12.52 -0.39
C SER A 280 -6.52 12.05 -1.66
N SER A 281 -5.23 12.38 -1.82
CA SER A 281 -4.42 11.85 -2.92
C SER A 281 -2.96 11.72 -2.56
N ILE A 282 -2.32 10.76 -3.22
CA ILE A 282 -0.91 10.46 -3.07
C ILE A 282 -0.29 10.11 -4.42
N GLN A 283 0.89 10.66 -4.68
CA GLN A 283 1.76 10.27 -5.77
C GLN A 283 2.92 9.48 -5.19
N VAL A 284 3.26 8.34 -5.80
CA VAL A 284 4.33 7.46 -5.34
C VAL A 284 5.19 7.06 -6.54
N GLU A 285 6.50 7.19 -6.38
CA GLU A 285 7.51 6.73 -7.33
C GLU A 285 8.28 5.59 -6.68
N ILE A 286 8.44 4.48 -7.39
CA ILE A 286 9.11 3.26 -6.91
C ILE A 286 10.18 2.88 -7.92
N GLU A 287 11.44 2.91 -7.49
CA GLU A 287 12.62 2.64 -8.32
C GLU A 287 13.41 1.46 -7.77
N ILE A 288 13.74 0.49 -8.65
CA ILE A 288 14.64 -0.62 -8.33
C ILE A 288 16.05 -0.21 -8.74
N LEU A 289 16.88 0.06 -7.75
CA LEU A 289 18.25 0.53 -7.92
C LEU A 289 19.21 -0.66 -8.03
N ASP A 290 20.27 -0.48 -8.83
CA ASP A 290 21.32 -1.48 -8.95
C ASP A 290 22.13 -1.54 -7.64
N PRO A 291 22.56 -2.73 -7.20
CA PRO A 291 23.49 -2.86 -6.08
C PRO A 291 24.75 -2.03 -6.36
N LYS A 292 25.16 -1.22 -5.37
CA LYS A 292 26.44 -0.50 -5.42
C LYS A 292 27.63 -1.44 -5.29
#